data_AF-A0A2V9BJ68-F1
#
_entry.id   AF-A0A2V9BJ68-F1
#
_cell.length_a   1.000
_cell.length_b   1.000
_cell.length_c   1.000
_cell.angle_alpha   90.00
_cell.angle_beta   90.00
_cell.angle_gamma   90.00
#
_symmetry.space_group_name_H-M   'P 1'
#
loop_
_entity.id
_entity.type
_entity.pdbx_description
1 polymer ?
#
loop_
_entity_poly.entity_id
_entity_poly.type
_entity_poly.pdbx_seq_one_letter_code
_entity_poly.pdbx_strand_id
1 'polypeptide(L)'
;PLYGRQLHSYAVAIENASPNKLSLRPVTRLGLVVFDPDRFEKDAAGRAQLFGGLTWIEIQKNDASFLAFLKDVLNVLQQSSPPAPGPSCAFCQYRQASRARGF
;
A
#
# COMPACT_ATOMS: atom_id res chain seq x y z
N PRO A 1 -5.49 -1.79 -8.19
CA PRO A 1 -4.85 -2.85 -7.36
C PRO A 1 -4.50 -2.33 -5.96
N LEU A 2 -4.61 -3.17 -4.92
CA LEU A 2 -4.40 -2.80 -3.50
C LEU A 2 -3.06 -2.08 -3.27
N TYR A 3 -1.97 -2.62 -3.81
CA TYR A 3 -0.61 -2.07 -3.67
C TYR A 3 -0.26 -0.98 -4.69
N GLY A 4 -1.12 -0.75 -5.68
CA GLY A 4 -0.82 0.20 -6.76
C GLY A 4 -0.52 1.60 -6.23
N ARG A 5 -1.35 2.10 -5.31
CA ARG A 5 -1.18 3.44 -4.72
C ARG A 5 0.13 3.59 -3.97
N GLN A 6 0.56 2.56 -3.24
CA GLN A 6 1.83 2.55 -2.52
C GLN A 6 3.03 2.56 -3.47
N LEU A 7 3.01 1.73 -4.52
CA LEU A 7 4.12 1.70 -5.48
C LEU A 7 4.23 3.00 -6.28
N HIS A 8 3.11 3.63 -6.64
CA HIS A 8 3.12 4.92 -7.30
C HIS A 8 3.63 6.05 -6.38
N SER A 9 3.32 6.01 -5.07
CA SER A 9 3.85 7.03 -4.16
C SER A 9 5.37 6.95 -4.04
N TYR A 10 5.95 5.75 -4.02
CA TYR A 10 7.41 5.58 -4.03
C TYR A 10 8.05 6.06 -5.34
N ALA A 11 7.43 5.74 -6.47
CA ALA A 11 7.89 6.20 -7.78
C ALA A 11 7.89 7.74 -7.84
N VAL A 12 6.80 8.39 -7.45
CA VAL A 12 6.73 9.86 -7.40
C VAL A 12 7.78 10.43 -6.45
N ALA A 13 7.97 9.86 -5.27
CA ALA A 13 8.91 10.36 -4.28
C ALA A 13 10.38 10.29 -4.77
N ILE A 14 10.78 9.16 -5.39
CA ILE A 14 12.15 8.98 -5.86
C ILE A 14 12.45 9.75 -7.16
N GLU A 15 11.44 9.96 -8.00
CA GLU A 15 11.55 10.76 -9.23
C GLU A 15 11.53 12.27 -8.97
N ASN A 16 11.01 12.70 -7.81
CA ASN A 16 10.85 14.11 -7.43
C ASN A 16 11.50 14.42 -6.06
N ALA A 17 12.67 13.83 -5.80
CA ALA A 17 13.38 14.04 -4.55
C ALA A 17 13.85 15.50 -4.38
N SER A 18 13.93 15.95 -3.13
CA SER A 18 14.44 17.30 -2.79
C SER A 18 15.87 17.54 -3.31
N PRO A 19 16.28 18.80 -3.50
CA PRO A 19 17.65 19.13 -3.88
C PRO A 19 18.69 18.44 -3.00
N ASN A 20 19.79 17.99 -3.60
CA ASN A 20 20.89 17.26 -2.93
C ASN A 20 20.48 15.90 -2.31
N LYS A 21 19.37 15.31 -2.74
CA LYS A 21 18.99 13.92 -2.43
C LYS A 21 19.09 13.05 -3.68
N LEU A 22 19.20 11.74 -3.47
CA LEU A 22 19.19 10.76 -4.56
C LEU A 22 17.87 10.86 -5.33
N SER A 23 17.95 11.25 -6.60
CA SER A 23 16.82 11.32 -7.52
C SER A 23 17.06 10.32 -8.64
N LEU A 24 16.13 9.38 -8.82
CA LEU A 24 16.20 8.35 -9.85
C LEU A 24 14.97 8.48 -10.74
N ARG A 25 15.20 8.87 -12.00
CA ARG A 25 14.14 9.06 -12.99
C ARG A 25 14.65 8.63 -14.39
N PRO A 26 13.83 7.92 -15.19
CA PRO A 26 12.47 7.46 -14.89
C PRO A 26 12.42 6.09 -14.19
N VAL A 27 11.42 5.89 -13.33
CA VAL A 27 10.99 4.58 -12.86
C VAL A 27 10.12 3.95 -13.95
N THR A 28 10.64 2.91 -14.61
CA THR A 28 10.00 2.30 -15.78
C THR A 28 9.11 1.12 -15.48
N ARG A 29 9.27 0.48 -14.30
CA ARG A 29 8.52 -0.70 -13.88
C ARG A 29 8.11 -0.60 -12.44
N LEU A 30 6.88 -1.01 -12.13
CA LEU A 30 6.37 -1.11 -10.77
C LEU A 30 5.91 -2.54 -10.56
N GLY A 31 6.19 -3.09 -9.40
CA GLY A 31 5.70 -4.40 -9.07
C GLY A 31 6.12 -4.86 -7.69
N LEU A 32 5.61 -6.02 -7.34
CA LEU A 32 5.88 -6.68 -6.07
C LEU A 32 6.76 -7.89 -6.35
N VAL A 33 7.78 -8.06 -5.51
CA VAL A 33 8.45 -9.34 -5.37
C VAL A 33 7.78 -10.03 -4.18
N VAL A 34 7.04 -11.09 -4.44
CA VAL A 34 6.32 -11.86 -3.42
C VAL A 34 7.09 -13.14 -3.16
N PHE A 35 7.48 -13.34 -1.91
CA PHE A 35 7.96 -14.62 -1.42
C PHE A 35 6.77 -15.43 -0.91
N ASP A 36 6.56 -16.58 -1.51
CA ASP A 36 5.49 -17.51 -1.10
C ASP A 36 6.14 -18.75 -0.45
N PRO A 37 6.12 -18.84 0.90
CA PRO A 37 6.77 -19.92 1.60
C PRO A 37 6.03 -21.24 1.40
N ASP A 38 6.74 -22.26 0.93
CA ASP A 38 6.19 -23.60 0.71
C ASP A 38 6.74 -24.64 1.67
N ARG A 39 7.88 -24.34 2.33
CA ARG A 39 8.59 -25.31 3.15
C ARG A 39 9.34 -24.66 4.28
N PHE A 40 9.25 -25.27 5.45
CA PHE A 40 10.00 -24.88 6.64
C PHE A 40 10.91 -26.03 7.08
N GLU A 41 12.16 -25.72 7.37
CA GLU A 41 13.13 -26.71 7.85
C GLU A 41 13.97 -26.13 8.99
N LYS A 42 14.72 -27.00 9.66
CA LYS A 42 15.81 -26.61 10.56
C LYS A 42 17.11 -27.15 10.02
N ASP A 43 18.16 -26.34 10.02
CA ASP A 43 19.49 -26.82 9.65
C ASP A 43 20.11 -27.72 10.74
N ALA A 44 21.30 -28.24 10.47
CA ALA A 44 22.05 -29.09 11.40
C ALA A 44 22.42 -28.39 12.72
N ALA A 45 22.43 -27.06 12.76
CA ALA A 45 22.64 -26.25 13.96
C ALA A 45 21.31 -25.88 14.66
N GLY A 46 20.18 -26.38 14.17
CA GLY A 46 18.84 -26.12 14.70
C GLY A 46 18.23 -24.78 14.28
N ARG A 47 18.84 -24.05 13.34
CA ARG A 47 18.32 -22.74 12.88
C ARG A 47 17.14 -22.94 11.93
N ALA A 48 16.07 -22.23 12.20
CA ALA A 48 14.88 -22.19 11.37
C ALA A 48 15.17 -21.59 9.99
N GLN A 49 14.67 -22.24 8.94
CA GLN A 49 14.77 -21.82 7.56
C GLN A 49 13.39 -21.88 6.92
N LEU A 50 13.06 -20.86 6.13
CA LEU A 50 11.83 -20.80 5.36
C LEU A 50 12.21 -20.73 3.87
N PHE A 51 11.78 -21.73 3.12
CA PHE A 51 11.97 -21.84 1.69
C PHE A 51 10.65 -21.54 0.97
N GLY A 52 10.76 -21.14 -0.28
CA GLY A 52 9.61 -20.74 -1.08
C GLY A 52 10.01 -20.16 -2.42
N GLY A 53 8.99 -19.92 -3.25
CA GLY A 53 9.15 -19.28 -4.55
C GLY A 53 9.20 -17.76 -4.44
N LEU A 54 9.86 -17.12 -5.41
CA LEU A 54 9.74 -15.69 -5.65
C LEU A 54 8.93 -15.45 -6.91
N THR A 55 7.88 -14.65 -6.78
CA THR A 55 7.03 -14.24 -7.92
C THR A 55 7.09 -12.74 -8.10
N TRP A 56 7.27 -12.31 -9.35
CA TRP A 56 7.11 -10.91 -9.73
C TRP A 56 5.68 -10.65 -10.17
N ILE A 57 5.02 -9.70 -9.51
CA ILE A 57 3.70 -9.22 -9.89
C ILE A 57 3.85 -7.79 -10.41
N GLU A 58 3.81 -7.64 -11.73
CA GLU A 58 3.86 -6.32 -12.37
C GLU A 58 2.58 -5.54 -12.07
N ILE A 59 2.75 -4.24 -11.77
CA ILE A 59 1.69 -3.27 -11.61
C ILE A 59 1.89 -2.19 -12.67
N GLN A 60 0.91 -2.04 -13.55
CA GLN A 60 0.97 -1.02 -14.60
C GLN A 60 1.06 0.38 -13.98
N LYS A 61 2.05 1.16 -14.43
CA LYS A 61 2.25 2.55 -14.01
C LYS A 61 1.23 3.46 -14.70
N ASN A 62 0.52 4.25 -13.90
CA ASN A 62 -0.48 5.22 -14.32
C ASN A 62 -0.50 6.39 -13.32
N ASP A 63 0.41 7.34 -13.53
CA ASP A 63 0.56 8.51 -12.65
C ASP A 63 -0.70 9.39 -12.65
N ALA A 64 -1.38 9.50 -13.79
CA ALA A 64 -2.60 10.31 -13.90
C ALA A 64 -3.71 9.77 -12.98
N SER A 65 -3.93 8.45 -12.98
CA SER A 65 -4.90 7.83 -12.07
C SER A 65 -4.47 7.95 -10.61
N PHE A 66 -3.17 7.88 -10.31
CA PHE A 66 -2.67 8.07 -8.96
C PHE A 66 -2.88 9.49 -8.44
N LEU A 67 -2.57 10.51 -9.26
CA LEU A 67 -2.78 11.91 -8.91
C LEU A 67 -4.27 12.25 -8.77
N ALA A 68 -5.13 11.70 -9.63
CA ALA A 68 -6.58 11.83 -9.48
C ALA A 68 -7.05 11.26 -8.14
N PHE A 69 -6.54 10.08 -7.75
CA PHE A 69 -6.83 9.51 -6.43
C PHE A 69 -6.34 10.38 -5.28
N LEU A 70 -5.14 10.97 -5.36
CA LEU A 70 -4.65 11.88 -4.32
C LEU A 70 -5.55 13.12 -4.19
N LYS A 71 -6.07 13.65 -5.30
CA LYS A 71 -7.05 14.73 -5.29
C LYS A 71 -8.32 14.31 -4.53
N ASP A 72 -8.84 13.11 -4.77
CA ASP A 72 -10.01 12.61 -4.04
C ASP A 72 -9.74 12.47 -2.54
N VAL A 73 -8.55 12.01 -2.15
CA VAL A 73 -8.14 11.93 -0.74
C VAL A 73 -8.09 13.33 -0.13
N LEU A 74 -7.46 14.30 -0.80
CA LEU A 74 -7.40 15.68 -0.32
C LEU A 74 -8.78 16.29 -0.16
N ASN A 75 -9.69 16.04 -1.10
CA ASN A 75 -11.08 16.49 -1.01
C ASN A 75 -11.78 15.97 0.26
N VAL A 76 -11.49 14.73 0.67
CA VAL A 76 -12.02 14.17 1.93
C VAL A 76 -11.35 14.81 3.15
N LEU A 77 -10.03 14.94 3.14
CA LEU A 77 -9.27 15.47 4.28
C LEU A 77 -9.55 16.96 4.57
N GLN A 78 -9.96 17.71 3.56
CA GLN A 78 -10.26 19.14 3.68
C GLN A 78 -11.69 19.44 4.17
N GLN A 79 -12.53 18.41 4.37
CA GLN A 79 -13.88 18.61 4.88
C GLN A 79 -13.85 19.07 6.35
N SER A 80 -14.76 19.99 6.71
CA SER A 80 -14.89 20.49 8.08
C SER A 80 -15.44 19.45 9.05
N SER A 81 -16.08 18.39 8.54
CA SER A 81 -16.58 17.26 9.30
C SER A 81 -16.33 15.95 8.55
N PRO A 82 -16.23 14.80 9.26
CA PRO A 82 -16.06 13.51 8.61
C PRO A 82 -17.24 13.19 7.68
N PRO A 83 -16.99 12.56 6.51
CA PRO A 83 -18.07 12.16 5.62
C PRO A 83 -18.94 11.06 6.24
N ALA A 84 -20.13 10.88 5.68
CA ALA A 84 -20.99 9.75 6.02
C ALA A 84 -20.24 8.41 5.80
N PRO A 85 -20.46 7.40 6.66
CA PRO A 85 -19.83 6.11 6.49
C PRO A 85 -20.30 5.45 5.18
N GLY A 86 -19.39 4.74 4.52
CA GLY A 86 -19.75 3.94 3.34
C GLY A 86 -20.76 2.83 3.71
N PRO A 87 -21.71 2.50 2.82
CA PRO A 87 -22.82 1.59 3.13
C PRO A 87 -22.37 0.18 3.53
N SER A 88 -21.24 -0.30 3.00
CA SER A 88 -20.65 -1.61 3.27
C SER A 88 -19.38 -1.55 4.13
N CYS A 89 -19.12 -0.42 4.80
CA CYS A 89 -17.90 -0.23 5.60
C CYS A 89 -17.98 -1.01 6.92
N ALA A 90 -17.41 -2.22 6.96
CA ALA A 90 -17.37 -3.07 8.17
C ALA A 90 -16.73 -2.36 9.38
N PHE A 91 -15.67 -1.58 9.17
CA PHE A 91 -15.04 -0.79 10.24
C PHE A 91 -15.95 0.32 10.76
N CYS A 92 -16.75 0.93 9.89
CA CYS A 92 -17.68 1.97 10.28
C CYS A 92 -18.84 1.39 11.10
N GLN A 93 -19.35 0.23 10.68
CA GLN A 93 -20.36 -0.54 11.42
C GLN A 93 -19.83 -0.96 12.80
N TYR A 94 -18.61 -1.52 12.84
CA TYR A 94 -17.92 -1.86 14.09
C TYR A 94 -17.80 -0.65 15.01
N ARG A 95 -17.26 0.47 14.52
CA ARG A 95 -17.09 1.71 15.30
C ARG A 95 -18.42 2.22 15.87
N GLN A 96 -19.49 2.16 15.08
CA GLN A 96 -20.82 2.56 15.53
C GLN A 96 -21.35 1.64 16.62
N ALA A 97 -21.19 0.32 16.46
CA ALA A 97 -21.59 -0.66 17.46
C ALA A 97 -20.81 -0.51 18.78
N SER A 98 -19.51 -0.23 18.73
CA SER A 98 -18.69 0.03 19.93
C SER A 98 -19.22 1.25 20.71
N ARG A 99 -19.41 2.39 20.02
CA ARG A 99 -19.94 3.61 20.62
C ARG A 99 -21.31 3.42 21.26
N ALA A 100 -22.20 2.66 20.60
CA ALA A 100 -23.53 2.38 21.12
C ALA A 100 -23.52 1.52 22.40
N ARG A 101 -22.44 0.77 22.64
CA ARG A 101 -22.29 -0.11 23.80
C ARG A 101 -21.41 0.50 24.91
N GLY A 102 -20.97 1.74 24.75
CA GLY A 102 -20.13 2.43 25.75
C GLY A 102 -18.66 1.99 25.77
N PHE A 103 -18.16 1.39 24.68
CA PHE A 103 -16.75 1.10 24.46
C PHE A 103 -16.13 2.04 23.41
#